data_AF-A0A7Y2ME37-F1
#
_entry.id   AF-A0A7Y2ME37-F1
#
_cell.length_a   1.000
_cell.length_b   1.000
_cell.length_c   1.000
_cell.angle_alpha   90.00
_cell.angle_beta   90.00
_cell.angle_gamma   90.00
#
_symmetry.space_group_name_H-M   'P 1'
#
loop_
_entity.id
_entity.type
_entity.pdbx_description
1 polymer ?
#
loop_
_entity_poly.entity_id
_entity_poly.type
_entity_poly.pdbx_seq_one_letter_code
_entity_poly.pdbx_strand_id
1 'polypeptide(L)'
;DTADWLNTQGIRALPYHAGMDRSLRDANQDAFLKEEELCLVATVAFGMGIDKPNVRYVAHLDLPGSIEAYYQETGRAGRDGLPSEVWMAYGMSDAIQRRRMIDEGNAADEIKRIERGKLNALLAICETASCRRQAILGHFGEAHAGKCGNCDTCLKPVETWDGTEAAIKALAAVYRTGERFGTGHVIDVLLGNTNEKTERFGHVDMPVFGAGKDIPARIWQSVFRQLLAMGLIRIDHEAYGAMKLEPDARAVFKHERQVFFRKDRPASERRTKKAERSERRSGLSGADGILFEALRAERTSIAKSLGVPPYVVFPDTTLIAFATERPRSLKELLNISGVGQSKLEHYGDAFLDVILANDD
;
A
#
# COMPACT_ATOMS: atom_id res chain seq x y z
N ASP A 1 0.22 -12.32 -13.79
CA ASP A 1 1.06 -11.34 -13.07
C ASP A 1 1.30 -11.71 -11.61
N THR A 2 0.37 -11.44 -10.68
CA THR A 2 0.61 -11.69 -9.24
C THR A 2 0.89 -13.17 -8.93
N ALA A 3 0.13 -14.11 -9.52
CA ALA A 3 0.36 -15.54 -9.34
C ALA A 3 1.74 -15.94 -9.88
N ASP A 4 2.12 -15.47 -11.07
CA ASP A 4 3.43 -15.76 -11.67
C ASP A 4 4.56 -15.21 -10.81
N TRP A 5 4.42 -13.97 -10.33
CA TRP A 5 5.38 -13.36 -9.42
C TRP A 5 5.55 -14.19 -8.14
N LEU A 6 4.46 -14.63 -7.51
CA LEU A 6 4.53 -15.50 -6.33
C LEU A 6 5.27 -16.80 -6.61
N ASN A 7 5.03 -17.43 -7.76
CA ASN A 7 5.75 -18.63 -8.17
C ASN A 7 7.26 -18.36 -8.34
N THR A 8 7.67 -17.20 -8.87
CA THR A 8 9.10 -16.83 -8.92
C THR A 8 9.73 -16.65 -7.52
N GLN A 9 8.92 -16.42 -6.50
CA GLN A 9 9.35 -16.32 -5.10
C GLN A 9 9.28 -17.66 -4.36
N GLY A 10 9.00 -18.77 -5.06
CA GLY A 10 8.86 -20.10 -4.46
C GLY A 10 7.52 -20.33 -3.74
N ILE A 11 6.54 -19.45 -3.91
CA ILE A 11 5.19 -19.62 -3.35
C ILE A 11 4.32 -20.20 -4.46
N ARG A 12 3.86 -21.44 -4.27
CA ARG A 12 2.94 -22.09 -5.21
C ARG A 12 1.66 -21.28 -5.32
N ALA A 13 1.42 -20.69 -6.49
CA ALA A 13 0.27 -19.83 -6.70
C ALA A 13 -0.44 -20.11 -8.03
N LEU A 14 -1.77 -20.10 -8.02
CA LEU A 14 -2.60 -20.26 -9.21
C LEU A 14 -3.54 -19.05 -9.39
N PRO A 15 -3.76 -18.58 -10.63
CA PRO A 15 -4.72 -17.50 -10.90
C PRO A 15 -6.16 -18.03 -10.96
N TYR A 16 -7.11 -17.15 -10.63
CA TYR A 16 -8.54 -17.38 -10.83
C TYR A 16 -9.27 -16.09 -11.23
N HIS A 17 -9.80 -16.01 -12.44
CA HIS A 17 -10.62 -14.88 -12.88
C HIS A 17 -11.59 -15.25 -14.01
N ALA A 18 -12.56 -14.38 -14.29
CA ALA A 18 -13.62 -14.63 -15.27
C ALA A 18 -13.11 -14.84 -16.70
N GLY A 19 -11.97 -14.22 -17.06
CA GLY A 19 -11.35 -14.35 -18.39
C GLY A 19 -10.56 -15.65 -18.64
N MET A 20 -10.49 -16.57 -17.67
CA MET A 20 -9.82 -17.86 -17.86
C MET A 20 -10.72 -18.86 -18.59
N ASP A 21 -10.09 -19.81 -19.31
CA ASP A 21 -10.79 -20.99 -19.81
C ASP A 21 -11.45 -21.75 -18.64
N ARG A 22 -12.67 -22.25 -18.87
CA ARG A 22 -13.47 -22.90 -17.83
C ARG A 22 -12.76 -24.13 -17.26
N SER A 23 -12.13 -24.95 -18.11
CA SER A 23 -11.46 -26.17 -17.66
C SER A 23 -10.28 -25.87 -16.74
N LEU A 24 -9.49 -24.85 -17.08
CA LEU A 24 -8.37 -24.39 -16.26
C LEU A 24 -8.84 -23.76 -14.95
N ARG A 25 -9.93 -22.98 -15.00
CA ARG A 25 -10.53 -22.35 -13.81
C ARG A 25 -11.03 -23.39 -12.82
N ASP A 26 -11.71 -24.43 -13.31
CA ASP A 26 -12.21 -25.54 -12.50
C ASP A 26 -11.03 -26.35 -11.91
N ALA A 27 -9.99 -26.62 -12.70
CA ALA A 27 -8.78 -27.29 -12.23
C ALA A 27 -8.04 -26.52 -11.12
N ASN A 28 -7.91 -25.19 -11.24
CA ASN A 28 -7.26 -24.35 -10.24
C ASN A 28 -8.09 -24.27 -8.94
N GLN A 29 -9.41 -24.22 -9.05
CA GLN A 29 -10.31 -24.29 -7.89
C GLN A 29 -10.17 -25.63 -7.16
N ASP A 30 -10.16 -26.74 -7.91
CA ASP A 30 -9.97 -28.09 -7.38
C ASP A 30 -8.63 -28.24 -6.66
N ALA A 31 -7.56 -27.72 -7.27
CA ALA A 31 -6.23 -27.69 -6.66
C ALA A 31 -6.24 -26.91 -5.34
N PHE A 32 -6.87 -25.74 -5.29
CA PHE A 32 -6.97 -24.96 -4.05
C PHE A 32 -7.75 -25.69 -2.94
N LEU A 33 -8.81 -26.41 -3.30
CA LEU A 33 -9.58 -27.19 -2.32
C LEU A 33 -8.76 -28.35 -1.73
N LYS A 34 -7.99 -29.06 -2.58
CA LYS A 34 -7.28 -30.29 -2.21
C LYS A 34 -5.88 -30.06 -1.62
N GLU A 35 -5.16 -29.05 -2.09
CA GLU A 35 -3.79 -28.77 -1.68
C GLU A 35 -3.76 -27.85 -0.44
N GLU A 36 -2.74 -28.02 0.42
CA GLU A 36 -2.58 -27.22 1.65
C GLU A 36 -1.73 -25.96 1.45
N GLU A 37 -0.70 -26.02 0.60
CA GLU A 37 0.30 -24.94 0.43
C GLU A 37 0.07 -24.09 -0.82
N LEU A 38 -1.17 -24.04 -1.33
CA LEU A 38 -1.51 -23.32 -2.55
C LEU A 38 -2.09 -21.93 -2.24
N CYS A 39 -1.48 -20.89 -2.79
CA CYS A 39 -2.01 -19.54 -2.78
C CYS A 39 -2.88 -19.32 -4.03
N LEU A 40 -4.19 -19.11 -3.85
CA LEU A 40 -5.03 -18.75 -4.98
C LEU A 40 -5.12 -17.23 -5.11
N VAL A 41 -4.72 -16.72 -6.27
CA VAL A 41 -4.79 -15.29 -6.60
C VAL A 41 -6.04 -15.07 -7.43
N ALA A 42 -7.00 -14.32 -6.89
CA ALA A 42 -8.30 -14.22 -7.52
C ALA A 42 -8.89 -12.81 -7.57
N THR A 43 -9.74 -12.57 -8.57
CA THR A 43 -10.62 -11.39 -8.60
C THR A 43 -11.93 -11.68 -7.88
N VAL A 44 -12.82 -10.69 -7.75
CA VAL A 44 -14.18 -10.83 -7.18
C VAL A 44 -15.02 -11.95 -7.82
N ALA A 45 -14.64 -12.44 -9.01
CA ALA A 45 -15.23 -13.61 -9.64
C ALA A 45 -15.08 -14.90 -8.78
N PHE A 46 -14.14 -14.92 -7.84
CA PHE A 46 -13.92 -15.98 -6.87
C PHE A 46 -14.69 -15.70 -5.58
N GLY A 47 -16.02 -15.85 -5.63
CA GLY A 47 -16.91 -15.36 -4.56
C GLY A 47 -18.08 -16.26 -4.16
N MET A 48 -18.66 -17.05 -5.05
CA MET A 48 -19.84 -17.85 -4.71
C MET A 48 -19.51 -19.34 -4.78
N GLY A 49 -19.63 -20.05 -3.65
CA GLY A 49 -19.65 -21.53 -3.64
C GLY A 49 -18.39 -22.27 -3.21
N ILE A 50 -17.34 -21.58 -2.75
CA ILE A 50 -16.11 -22.24 -2.24
C ILE A 50 -16.07 -22.19 -0.72
N ASP A 51 -16.02 -23.36 -0.12
CA ASP A 51 -15.97 -23.59 1.33
C ASP A 51 -14.75 -24.43 1.70
N LYS A 52 -13.57 -23.80 1.71
CA LYS A 52 -12.35 -24.38 2.27
C LYS A 52 -12.24 -23.91 3.73
N PRO A 53 -12.38 -24.79 4.73
CA PRO A 53 -12.47 -24.35 6.11
C PRO A 53 -11.16 -23.80 6.68
N ASN A 54 -10.03 -24.26 6.13
CA ASN A 54 -8.69 -24.04 6.66
C ASN A 54 -7.89 -22.94 5.93
N VAL A 55 -8.56 -21.92 5.37
CA VAL A 55 -7.87 -20.76 4.78
C VAL A 55 -7.24 -19.93 5.91
N ARG A 56 -5.90 -19.86 5.96
CA ARG A 56 -5.15 -19.14 7.01
C ARG A 56 -4.90 -17.66 6.73
N TYR A 57 -4.93 -17.28 5.47
CA TYR A 57 -4.58 -15.92 5.06
C TYR A 57 -5.43 -15.46 3.89
N VAL A 58 -5.99 -14.25 4.00
CA VAL A 58 -6.67 -13.55 2.89
C VAL A 58 -6.02 -12.18 2.73
N ALA A 59 -5.55 -11.90 1.52
CA ALA A 59 -4.94 -10.61 1.18
C ALA A 59 -5.71 -9.90 0.08
N HIS A 60 -6.09 -8.66 0.37
CA HIS A 60 -6.59 -7.70 -0.60
C HIS A 60 -5.43 -6.83 -1.09
N LEU A 61 -5.12 -6.95 -2.38
CA LEU A 61 -4.12 -6.08 -3.03
C LEU A 61 -4.73 -4.77 -3.51
N ASP A 62 -6.05 -4.76 -3.71
CA ASP A 62 -6.84 -3.62 -4.14
C ASP A 62 -8.02 -3.40 -3.19
N LEU A 63 -8.53 -2.17 -3.14
CA LEU A 63 -9.67 -1.82 -2.31
C LEU A 63 -10.94 -2.54 -2.80
N PRO A 64 -11.67 -3.27 -1.92
CA PRO A 64 -13.00 -3.81 -2.23
C PRO A 64 -14.00 -2.72 -2.62
N GLY A 65 -15.13 -3.14 -3.22
CA GLY A 65 -16.20 -2.20 -3.57
C GLY A 65 -16.96 -1.66 -2.35
N SER A 66 -16.99 -2.41 -1.25
CA SER A 66 -17.72 -2.04 -0.04
C SER A 66 -17.26 -2.83 1.18
N ILE A 67 -17.77 -2.46 2.36
CA ILE A 67 -17.54 -3.19 3.61
C ILE A 67 -18.18 -4.57 3.56
N GLU A 68 -19.35 -4.71 2.92
CA GLU A 68 -20.03 -5.99 2.74
C GLU A 68 -19.19 -6.95 1.91
N ALA A 69 -18.61 -6.47 0.80
CA ALA A 69 -17.69 -7.25 -0.02
C ALA A 69 -16.46 -7.66 0.80
N TYR A 70 -15.82 -6.69 1.47
CA TYR A 70 -14.66 -6.97 2.32
C TYR A 70 -14.97 -8.00 3.41
N TYR A 71 -16.11 -7.87 4.09
CA TYR A 71 -16.54 -8.78 5.16
C TYR A 71 -16.78 -10.20 4.65
N GLN A 72 -17.47 -10.35 3.50
CA GLN A 72 -17.67 -11.66 2.90
C GLN A 72 -16.38 -12.31 2.40
N GLU A 73 -15.50 -11.52 1.79
CA GLU A 73 -14.24 -12.00 1.22
C GLU A 73 -13.26 -12.41 2.32
N THR A 74 -13.11 -11.58 3.34
CA THR A 74 -12.27 -11.89 4.51
C THR A 74 -12.85 -12.99 5.38
N GLY A 75 -14.18 -13.13 5.44
CA GLY A 75 -14.90 -14.20 6.15
C GLY A 75 -14.69 -15.61 5.57
N ARG A 76 -13.89 -15.76 4.52
CA ARG A 76 -13.38 -17.06 4.04
C ARG A 76 -12.25 -17.60 4.91
N ALA A 77 -11.51 -16.72 5.58
CA ALA A 77 -10.42 -17.13 6.46
C ALA A 77 -10.98 -17.77 7.74
N GLY A 78 -10.37 -18.85 8.21
CA GLY A 78 -10.63 -19.34 9.56
C GLY A 78 -12.02 -19.91 9.84
N ARG A 79 -12.70 -20.53 8.86
CA ARG A 79 -14.02 -21.14 9.10
C ARG A 79 -13.97 -22.34 10.03
N ASP A 80 -12.82 -22.99 10.13
CA ASP A 80 -12.50 -23.99 11.16
C ASP A 80 -12.32 -23.42 12.58
N GLY A 81 -12.40 -22.09 12.74
CA GLY A 81 -12.22 -21.39 14.01
C GLY A 81 -10.75 -21.21 14.43
N LEU A 82 -9.79 -21.67 13.63
CA LEU A 82 -8.36 -21.52 13.93
C LEU A 82 -7.84 -20.12 13.57
N PRO A 83 -6.76 -19.65 14.25
CA PRO A 83 -6.15 -18.36 13.96
C PRO A 83 -5.86 -18.18 12.48
N SER A 84 -6.35 -17.07 11.93
CA SER A 84 -6.20 -16.69 10.53
C SER A 84 -6.01 -15.18 10.45
N GLU A 85 -5.29 -14.72 9.45
CA GLU A 85 -4.94 -13.29 9.27
C GLU A 85 -5.55 -12.75 7.98
N VAL A 86 -6.02 -11.51 8.06
CA VAL A 86 -6.57 -10.79 6.90
C VAL A 86 -5.80 -9.49 6.76
N TRP A 87 -5.41 -9.18 5.53
CA TRP A 87 -4.55 -8.05 5.23
C TRP A 87 -5.06 -7.31 4.00
N MET A 88 -5.00 -5.99 4.02
CA MET A 88 -5.39 -5.16 2.90
C MET A 88 -4.34 -4.08 2.64
N ALA A 89 -3.85 -4.02 1.41
CA ALA A 89 -3.19 -2.84 0.88
C ALA A 89 -4.24 -1.85 0.40
N TYR A 90 -4.04 -0.58 0.72
CA TYR A 90 -4.70 0.50 0.00
C TYR A 90 -3.85 1.76 0.05
N GLY A 91 -4.01 2.59 -0.97
CA GLY A 91 -3.44 3.92 -1.09
C GLY A 91 -4.44 4.92 -1.65
N MET A 92 -3.99 6.17 -1.78
CA MET A 92 -4.79 7.25 -2.36
C MET A 92 -5.17 6.94 -3.82
N SER A 93 -4.26 6.30 -4.58
CA SER A 93 -4.51 5.87 -5.96
C SER A 93 -5.72 4.95 -6.08
N ASP A 94 -5.89 4.04 -5.15
CA ASP A 94 -6.92 2.99 -5.21
C ASP A 94 -8.29 3.58 -4.89
N ALA A 95 -8.33 4.49 -3.91
CA ALA A 95 -9.53 5.27 -3.60
C ALA A 95 -9.97 6.12 -4.80
N ILE A 96 -9.01 6.79 -5.45
CA ILE A 96 -9.24 7.60 -6.66
C ILE A 96 -9.73 6.73 -7.82
N GLN A 97 -9.08 5.59 -8.06
CA GLN A 97 -9.45 4.68 -9.15
C GLN A 97 -10.85 4.10 -8.94
N ARG A 98 -11.19 3.68 -7.72
CA ARG A 98 -12.53 3.18 -7.39
C ARG A 98 -13.60 4.26 -7.56
N ARG A 99 -13.32 5.48 -7.11
CA ARG A 99 -14.24 6.61 -7.30
C ARG A 99 -14.50 6.88 -8.78
N ARG A 100 -13.44 6.87 -9.60
CA ARG A 100 -13.53 6.99 -11.06
C ARG A 100 -14.45 5.93 -11.67
N MET A 101 -14.27 4.66 -11.30
CA MET A 101 -15.10 3.56 -11.80
C MET A 101 -16.59 3.75 -11.47
N ILE A 102 -16.90 4.31 -10.30
CA ILE A 102 -18.28 4.62 -9.90
C ILE A 102 -18.83 5.78 -10.75
N ASP A 103 -18.03 6.83 -10.93
CA ASP A 103 -18.46 8.07 -11.59
C ASP A 103 -18.63 7.90 -13.11
N GLU A 104 -17.71 7.17 -13.76
CA GLU A 104 -17.76 6.84 -15.20
C GLU A 104 -18.71 5.67 -15.52
N GLY A 105 -19.23 4.97 -14.50
CA GLY A 105 -20.15 3.85 -14.69
C GLY A 105 -21.48 4.27 -15.34
N ASN A 106 -22.13 3.33 -16.02
CA ASN A 106 -23.44 3.54 -16.68
C ASN A 106 -24.64 3.49 -15.72
N ALA A 107 -24.41 3.45 -14.41
CA ALA A 107 -25.47 3.40 -13.42
C ALA A 107 -26.19 4.75 -13.28
N ALA A 108 -27.44 4.75 -12.84
CA ALA A 108 -28.19 5.96 -12.51
C ALA A 108 -27.51 6.74 -11.36
N ASP A 109 -27.70 8.06 -11.31
CA ASP A 109 -27.05 8.93 -10.30
C ASP A 109 -27.37 8.54 -8.86
N GLU A 110 -28.58 8.03 -8.61
CA GLU A 110 -28.96 7.54 -7.28
C GLU A 110 -28.13 6.33 -6.85
N ILE A 111 -27.87 5.39 -7.77
CA ILE A 111 -27.00 4.24 -7.54
C ILE A 111 -25.56 4.70 -7.33
N LYS A 112 -25.07 5.64 -8.13
CA LYS A 112 -23.73 6.23 -7.95
C LYS A 112 -23.58 6.85 -6.57
N ARG A 113 -24.59 7.57 -6.07
CA ARG A 113 -24.57 8.13 -4.69
C ARG A 113 -24.45 7.05 -3.63
N ILE A 114 -25.17 5.94 -3.77
CA ILE A 114 -25.10 4.80 -2.84
C ILE A 114 -23.70 4.16 -2.87
N GLU A 115 -23.15 3.89 -4.06
CA GLU A 115 -21.82 3.29 -4.21
C GLU A 115 -20.71 4.20 -3.65
N ARG A 116 -20.84 5.52 -3.83
CA ARG A 116 -19.95 6.50 -3.19
C ARG A 116 -20.03 6.43 -1.66
N GLY A 117 -21.23 6.27 -1.10
CA GLY A 117 -21.42 6.07 0.33
C GLY A 117 -20.72 4.82 0.86
N LYS A 118 -20.85 3.70 0.14
CA LYS A 118 -20.16 2.43 0.47
C LYS A 118 -18.65 2.57 0.45
N LEU A 119 -18.10 3.23 -0.58
CA LEU A 119 -16.67 3.49 -0.67
C LEU A 119 -16.18 4.36 0.50
N ASN A 120 -16.90 5.43 0.83
CA ASN A 120 -16.56 6.30 1.95
C ASN A 120 -16.56 5.53 3.29
N ALA A 121 -17.55 4.67 3.51
CA ALA A 121 -17.62 3.84 4.70
C ALA A 121 -16.41 2.89 4.81
N LEU A 122 -16.02 2.25 3.70
CA LEU A 122 -14.84 1.39 3.65
C LEU A 122 -13.55 2.18 3.96
N LEU A 123 -13.39 3.36 3.36
CA LEU A 123 -12.25 4.24 3.63
C LEU A 123 -12.20 4.70 5.09
N ALA A 124 -13.35 4.95 5.72
CA ALA A 124 -13.42 5.29 7.14
C ALA A 124 -12.89 4.15 8.03
N ILE A 125 -13.16 2.88 7.67
CA ILE A 125 -12.58 1.71 8.35
C ILE A 125 -11.08 1.63 8.10
N CYS A 126 -10.61 1.93 6.89
CA CYS A 126 -9.19 1.94 6.56
C CYS A 126 -8.40 2.96 7.41
N GLU A 127 -8.96 4.16 7.58
CA GLU A 127 -8.36 5.29 8.30
C GLU A 127 -8.66 5.33 9.81
N THR A 128 -9.44 4.40 10.35
CA THR A 128 -9.81 4.46 11.77
C THR A 128 -8.59 4.33 12.69
N ALA A 129 -8.53 5.16 13.74
CA ALA A 129 -7.61 4.98 14.87
C ALA A 129 -8.18 4.02 15.93
N SER A 130 -9.46 3.68 15.81
CA SER A 130 -10.21 2.82 16.74
C SER A 130 -10.05 1.34 16.40
N CYS A 131 -10.66 0.45 17.20
CA CYS A 131 -10.70 -0.98 16.91
C CYS A 131 -11.36 -1.26 15.56
N ARG A 132 -10.67 -1.97 14.64
CA ARG A 132 -11.24 -2.32 13.33
C ARG A 132 -12.50 -3.17 13.43
N ARG A 133 -12.51 -4.15 14.34
CA ARG A 133 -13.68 -5.02 14.56
C ARG A 133 -14.90 -4.21 14.98
N GLN A 134 -14.71 -3.24 15.87
CA GLN A 134 -15.80 -2.35 16.30
C GLN A 134 -16.32 -1.50 15.13
N ALA A 135 -15.42 -0.96 14.30
CA ALA A 135 -15.81 -0.18 13.12
C ALA A 135 -16.59 -1.01 12.09
N ILE A 136 -16.12 -2.25 11.82
CA ILE A 136 -16.80 -3.19 10.91
C ILE A 136 -18.18 -3.58 11.47
N LEU A 137 -18.27 -4.00 12.73
CA LEU A 137 -19.54 -4.41 13.34
C LEU A 137 -20.52 -3.24 13.44
N GLY A 138 -20.04 -2.05 13.77
CA GLY A 138 -20.85 -0.83 13.81
C GLY A 138 -21.46 -0.48 12.45
N HIS A 139 -20.78 -0.76 11.33
CA HIS A 139 -21.35 -0.61 10.00
C HIS A 139 -22.59 -1.51 9.78
N PHE A 140 -22.58 -2.72 10.36
CA PHE A 140 -23.71 -3.65 10.32
C PHE A 140 -24.75 -3.42 11.44
N GLY A 141 -24.62 -2.34 12.22
CA GLY A 141 -25.51 -2.04 13.34
C GLY A 141 -25.29 -2.92 14.58
N GLU A 142 -24.17 -3.66 14.65
CA GLU A 142 -23.83 -4.50 15.79
C GLU A 142 -22.85 -3.76 16.72
N ALA A 143 -23.16 -3.76 18.02
CA ALA A 143 -22.30 -3.18 19.03
C ALA A 143 -21.23 -4.19 19.48
N HIS A 144 -19.97 -3.75 19.53
CA HIS A 144 -18.87 -4.52 20.12
C HIS A 144 -18.39 -3.84 21.41
N ALA A 145 -18.45 -4.57 22.53
CA ALA A 145 -17.96 -4.07 23.81
C ALA A 145 -16.42 -4.01 23.81
N GLY A 146 -15.87 -2.82 24.05
CA GLY A 146 -14.43 -2.62 24.18
C GLY A 146 -13.61 -2.90 22.90
N LYS A 147 -12.30 -3.06 23.08
CA LYS A 147 -11.32 -3.33 22.01
C LYS A 147 -11.24 -4.84 21.75
N CYS A 148 -11.03 -5.25 20.50
CA CYS A 148 -10.99 -6.68 20.15
C CYS A 148 -9.67 -7.39 20.49
N GLY A 149 -8.61 -6.66 20.84
CA GLY A 149 -7.31 -7.23 21.16
C GLY A 149 -6.56 -7.90 20.00
N ASN A 150 -7.15 -8.00 18.80
CA ASN A 150 -6.60 -8.80 17.70
C ASN A 150 -6.70 -8.13 16.31
N CYS A 151 -6.74 -6.81 16.26
CA CYS A 151 -6.54 -6.05 15.01
C CYS A 151 -5.31 -5.16 15.14
N ASP A 152 -4.73 -4.75 14.02
CA ASP A 152 -3.53 -3.90 13.99
C ASP A 152 -3.64 -2.62 14.83
N THR A 153 -4.82 -1.99 14.91
CA THR A 153 -5.05 -0.79 15.74
C THR A 153 -5.18 -1.10 17.24
N CYS A 154 -5.58 -2.31 17.61
CA CYS A 154 -5.60 -2.77 19.01
C CYS A 154 -4.23 -3.29 19.46
N LEU A 155 -3.56 -4.05 18.59
CA LEU A 155 -2.24 -4.62 18.83
C LEU A 155 -1.17 -3.52 18.87
N LYS A 156 -1.35 -2.47 18.06
CA LYS A 156 -0.42 -1.34 17.97
C LYS A 156 -1.23 -0.04 17.89
N PRO A 157 -1.64 0.51 19.05
CA PRO A 157 -2.44 1.73 19.14
C PRO A 157 -1.94 2.84 18.22
N VAL A 158 -2.86 3.44 17.47
CA VAL A 158 -2.56 4.50 16.52
C VAL A 158 -2.63 5.83 17.26
N GLU A 159 -1.52 6.56 17.31
CA GLU A 159 -1.53 7.92 17.82
C GLU A 159 -2.39 8.83 16.93
N THR A 160 -3.14 9.71 17.57
CA THR A 160 -3.91 10.76 16.91
C THR A 160 -3.41 12.14 17.34
N TRP A 161 -3.77 13.16 16.57
CA TRP A 161 -3.56 14.55 16.93
C TRP A 161 -4.78 15.38 16.51
N ASP A 162 -5.09 16.43 17.27
CA ASP A 162 -6.10 17.42 16.87
C ASP A 162 -5.52 18.23 15.71
N GLY A 163 -6.05 17.99 14.52
CA GLY A 163 -5.67 18.68 13.30
C GLY A 163 -6.76 19.55 12.75
N THR A 164 -7.68 20.03 13.58
CA THR A 164 -8.77 20.91 13.15
C THR A 164 -8.24 22.12 12.36
N GLU A 165 -7.18 22.77 12.86
CA GLU A 165 -6.52 23.88 12.15
C GLU A 165 -5.90 23.45 10.82
N ALA A 166 -5.27 22.28 10.78
CA ALA A 166 -4.71 21.75 9.53
C ALA A 166 -5.80 21.41 8.51
N ALA A 167 -6.94 20.86 8.96
CA ALA A 167 -8.10 20.62 8.13
C ALA A 167 -8.64 21.94 7.56
N ILE A 168 -8.81 22.98 8.39
CA ILE A 168 -9.25 24.30 7.95
C ILE A 168 -8.30 24.88 6.92
N LYS A 169 -6.97 24.86 7.16
CA LYS A 169 -5.95 25.30 6.19
C LYS A 169 -6.05 24.55 4.86
N ALA A 170 -6.17 23.21 4.91
CA ALA A 170 -6.29 22.38 3.71
C ALA A 170 -7.57 22.68 2.91
N LEU A 171 -8.73 22.73 3.58
CA LEU A 171 -10.01 23.04 2.95
C LEU A 171 -10.00 24.47 2.38
N ALA A 172 -9.42 25.43 3.11
CA ALA A 172 -9.26 26.81 2.65
C ALA A 172 -8.39 26.89 1.40
N ALA A 173 -7.29 26.13 1.33
CA ALA A 173 -6.44 26.09 0.16
C ALA A 173 -7.17 25.48 -1.05
N VAL A 174 -7.96 24.41 -0.86
CA VAL A 174 -8.82 23.84 -1.92
C VAL A 174 -9.80 24.89 -2.45
N TYR A 175 -10.49 25.59 -1.55
CA TYR A 175 -11.45 26.64 -1.91
C TYR A 175 -10.80 27.82 -2.63
N ARG A 176 -9.70 28.35 -2.09
CA ARG A 176 -9.03 29.56 -2.61
C ARG A 176 -8.35 29.33 -3.95
N THR A 177 -7.89 28.11 -4.21
CA THR A 177 -7.38 27.70 -5.53
C THR A 177 -8.51 27.41 -6.53
N GLY A 178 -9.76 27.73 -6.18
CA GLY A 178 -10.94 27.63 -7.04
C GLY A 178 -11.40 26.19 -7.27
N GLU A 179 -10.97 25.23 -6.45
CA GLU A 179 -11.34 23.82 -6.59
C GLU A 179 -11.00 23.23 -7.98
N ARG A 180 -9.85 23.62 -8.54
CA ARG A 180 -9.40 23.24 -9.90
C ARG A 180 -8.10 22.45 -9.94
N PHE A 181 -7.52 22.16 -8.78
CA PHE A 181 -6.17 21.63 -8.68
C PHE A 181 -6.13 20.36 -7.84
N GLY A 182 -5.25 19.43 -8.22
CA GLY A 182 -5.00 18.20 -7.48
C GLY A 182 -4.09 18.40 -6.27
N THR A 183 -3.94 17.33 -5.48
CA THR A 183 -3.24 17.34 -4.18
C THR A 183 -1.84 17.92 -4.22
N GLY A 184 -1.03 17.59 -5.23
CA GLY A 184 0.35 18.10 -5.34
C GLY A 184 0.42 19.63 -5.38
N HIS A 185 -0.39 20.27 -6.23
CA HIS A 185 -0.41 21.72 -6.37
C HIS A 185 -0.95 22.42 -5.13
N VAL A 186 -1.98 21.88 -4.50
CA VAL A 186 -2.54 22.46 -3.27
C VAL A 186 -1.54 22.34 -2.10
N ILE A 187 -0.74 21.27 -2.06
CA ILE A 187 0.37 21.15 -1.11
C ILE A 187 1.46 22.17 -1.39
N ASP A 188 1.83 22.41 -2.66
CA ASP A 188 2.78 23.48 -3.01
C ASP A 188 2.29 24.85 -2.52
N VAL A 189 1.00 25.15 -2.70
CA VAL A 189 0.39 26.38 -2.16
C VAL A 189 0.50 26.42 -0.64
N LEU A 190 0.12 25.35 0.08
CA LEU A 190 0.19 25.32 1.55
C LEU A 190 1.62 25.49 2.08
N LEU A 191 2.61 24.92 1.41
CA LEU A 191 4.02 25.02 1.80
C LEU A 191 4.65 26.36 1.38
N GLY A 192 4.02 27.10 0.47
CA GLY A 192 4.57 28.32 -0.09
C GLY A 192 5.69 28.04 -1.10
N ASN A 193 5.61 26.91 -1.81
CA ASN A 193 6.57 26.56 -2.84
C ASN A 193 6.27 27.36 -4.10
N THR A 194 7.19 28.27 -4.48
CA THR A 194 7.10 28.99 -5.74
C THR A 194 7.50 28.09 -6.90
N ASN A 195 6.60 27.95 -7.88
CA ASN A 195 6.80 27.26 -9.15
C ASN A 195 5.94 27.90 -10.26
N GLU A 196 6.21 27.50 -11.51
CA GLU A 196 5.53 28.03 -12.70
C GLU A 196 3.99 28.04 -12.56
N LYS A 197 3.39 26.98 -12.01
CA LYS A 197 1.93 26.91 -11.83
C LYS A 197 1.45 27.88 -10.73
N THR A 198 2.11 27.90 -9.58
CA THR A 198 1.70 28.78 -8.47
C THR A 198 1.77 30.26 -8.84
N GLU A 199 2.77 30.66 -9.64
CA GLU A 199 2.91 32.03 -10.16
C GLU A 199 1.87 32.30 -11.25
N ARG A 200 1.78 31.43 -12.27
CA ARG A 200 0.87 31.58 -13.40
C ARG A 200 -0.60 31.74 -12.98
N PHE A 201 -1.02 31.05 -11.93
CA PHE A 201 -2.39 31.12 -11.42
C PHE A 201 -2.58 32.15 -10.29
N GLY A 202 -1.55 32.95 -9.96
CA GLY A 202 -1.65 34.01 -8.94
C GLY A 202 -1.87 33.48 -7.53
N HIS A 203 -1.44 32.25 -7.25
CA HIS A 203 -1.62 31.64 -5.93
C HIS A 203 -0.58 32.13 -4.92
N VAL A 204 0.56 32.66 -5.39
CA VAL A 204 1.63 33.22 -4.55
C VAL A 204 1.16 34.40 -3.69
N ASP A 205 0.15 35.15 -4.14
CA ASP A 205 -0.38 36.33 -3.47
C ASP A 205 -1.57 36.02 -2.53
N MET A 206 -1.98 34.75 -2.43
CA MET A 206 -3.14 34.36 -1.63
C MET A 206 -2.78 34.22 -0.15
N PRO A 207 -3.70 34.54 0.78
CA PRO A 207 -3.46 34.36 2.23
C PRO A 207 -3.16 32.90 2.64
N VAL A 208 -3.54 31.92 1.83
CA VAL A 208 -3.28 30.49 2.07
C VAL A 208 -1.89 30.06 1.62
N PHE A 209 -1.17 30.88 0.85
CA PHE A 209 0.17 30.56 0.36
C PHE A 209 1.17 30.56 1.52
N GLY A 210 1.80 29.41 1.78
CA GLY A 210 2.64 29.22 2.95
C GLY A 210 1.85 29.22 4.27
N ALA A 211 0.54 29.03 4.29
CA ALA A 211 -0.19 28.92 5.55
C ALA A 211 0.11 27.60 6.32
N GLY A 212 0.72 26.63 5.64
CA GLY A 212 0.99 25.28 6.12
C GLY A 212 2.46 24.87 6.20
N LYS A 213 3.42 25.82 6.15
CA LYS A 213 4.88 25.56 6.27
C LYS A 213 5.28 24.92 7.60
N ASP A 214 4.43 25.04 8.62
CA ASP A 214 4.59 24.39 9.92
C ASP A 214 4.41 22.86 9.85
N ILE A 215 3.81 22.34 8.77
CA ILE A 215 3.51 20.91 8.60
C ILE A 215 4.30 20.36 7.39
N PRO A 216 5.09 19.27 7.56
CA PRO A 216 5.81 18.65 6.45
C PRO A 216 4.90 18.18 5.32
N ALA A 217 5.38 18.28 4.07
CA ALA A 217 4.66 17.85 2.86
C ALA A 217 4.04 16.44 2.97
N ARG A 218 4.77 15.50 3.58
CA ARG A 218 4.30 14.12 3.79
C ARG A 218 3.08 14.05 4.72
N ILE A 219 3.03 14.90 5.75
CA ILE A 219 1.88 14.97 6.64
C ILE A 219 0.69 15.59 5.89
N TRP A 220 0.90 16.58 5.03
CA TRP A 220 -0.17 17.10 4.17
C TRP A 220 -0.79 16.04 3.25
N GLN A 221 0.02 15.17 2.65
CA GLN A 221 -0.48 14.02 1.89
C GLN A 221 -1.40 13.12 2.75
N SER A 222 -1.02 12.88 4.01
CA SER A 222 -1.84 12.13 4.97
C SER A 222 -3.14 12.85 5.30
N VAL A 223 -3.08 14.16 5.54
CA VAL A 223 -4.24 15.02 5.81
C VAL A 223 -5.24 14.95 4.67
N PHE A 224 -4.81 15.18 3.42
CA PHE A 224 -5.73 15.11 2.27
C PHE A 224 -6.34 13.72 2.07
N ARG A 225 -5.56 12.65 2.25
CA ARG A 225 -6.09 11.28 2.20
C ARG A 225 -7.17 11.04 3.26
N GLN A 226 -6.95 11.51 4.49
CA GLN A 226 -7.92 11.37 5.58
C GLN A 226 -9.15 12.28 5.38
N LEU A 227 -8.99 13.50 4.86
CA LEU A 227 -10.12 14.37 4.50
C LEU A 227 -11.00 13.76 3.41
N LEU A 228 -10.40 13.08 2.43
CA LEU A 228 -11.13 12.31 1.41
C LEU A 228 -11.92 11.17 2.06
N ALA A 229 -11.28 10.39 2.93
CA ALA A 229 -11.93 9.28 3.65
C ALA A 229 -13.07 9.75 4.57
N MET A 230 -12.95 10.95 5.15
CA MET A 230 -14.00 11.58 5.96
C MET A 230 -15.15 12.18 5.13
N GLY A 231 -15.06 12.16 3.80
CA GLY A 231 -16.05 12.75 2.90
C GLY A 231 -16.09 14.29 2.95
N LEU A 232 -15.00 14.95 3.36
CA LEU A 232 -14.90 16.41 3.42
C LEU A 232 -14.43 17.01 2.09
N ILE A 233 -13.75 16.22 1.28
CA ILE A 233 -13.33 16.55 -0.08
C ILE A 233 -13.64 15.39 -1.02
N ARG A 234 -13.75 15.68 -2.31
CA ARG A 234 -13.77 14.68 -3.39
C ARG A 234 -12.77 15.03 -4.48
N ILE A 235 -12.38 14.04 -5.27
CA ILE A 235 -11.60 14.23 -6.49
C ILE A 235 -12.55 14.24 -7.69
N ASP A 236 -12.42 15.25 -8.53
CA ASP A 236 -13.19 15.43 -9.75
C ASP A 236 -12.37 15.00 -10.96
N HIS A 237 -12.77 13.89 -11.57
CA HIS A 237 -12.05 13.26 -12.67
C HIS A 237 -12.24 14.00 -14.01
N GLU A 238 -13.42 14.59 -14.24
CA GLU A 238 -13.71 15.39 -15.43
C GLU A 238 -12.89 16.68 -15.42
N ALA A 239 -12.57 17.19 -14.22
CA ALA A 239 -11.70 18.34 -14.01
C ALA A 239 -10.23 17.96 -13.74
N TYR A 240 -9.71 16.92 -14.41
CA TYR A 240 -8.29 16.52 -14.35
C TYR A 240 -7.76 16.21 -12.93
N GLY A 241 -8.60 15.65 -12.05
CA GLY A 241 -8.23 15.31 -10.67
C GLY A 241 -8.27 16.50 -9.70
N ALA A 242 -9.08 17.52 -10.01
CA ALA A 242 -9.27 18.66 -9.13
C ALA A 242 -9.92 18.24 -7.80
N MET A 243 -9.41 18.76 -6.69
CA MET A 243 -10.06 18.61 -5.38
C MET A 243 -11.26 19.56 -5.29
N LYS A 244 -12.42 19.01 -4.90
CA LYS A 244 -13.65 19.74 -4.62
C LYS A 244 -14.04 19.59 -3.16
N LEU A 245 -14.67 20.62 -2.60
CA LEU A 245 -15.25 20.53 -1.26
C LEU A 245 -16.57 19.77 -1.28
N GLU A 246 -16.83 19.00 -0.25
CA GLU A 246 -18.14 18.40 0.03
C GLU A 246 -18.92 19.27 1.04
N PRO A 247 -20.27 19.20 1.08
CA PRO A 247 -21.08 20.04 1.97
C PRO A 247 -20.67 20.01 3.45
N ASP A 248 -20.22 18.85 3.93
CA ASP A 248 -19.80 18.63 5.32
C ASP A 248 -18.52 19.40 5.70
N ALA A 249 -17.72 19.86 4.73
CA ALA A 249 -16.57 20.72 4.97
C ALA A 249 -16.96 22.03 5.68
N ARG A 250 -18.20 22.49 5.50
CA ARG A 250 -18.70 23.72 6.12
C ARG A 250 -18.66 23.68 7.65
N ALA A 251 -18.99 22.54 8.26
CA ALA A 251 -18.98 22.39 9.71
C ALA A 251 -17.56 22.52 10.28
N VAL A 252 -16.55 22.05 9.54
CA VAL A 252 -15.14 22.20 9.92
C VAL A 252 -14.70 23.66 9.84
N PHE A 253 -15.03 24.37 8.76
CA PHE A 253 -14.73 25.81 8.64
C PHE A 253 -15.34 26.65 9.76
N LYS A 254 -16.54 26.31 10.20
CA LYS A 254 -17.24 27.00 11.28
C LYS A 254 -16.78 26.59 12.68
N HIS A 255 -15.82 25.66 12.78
CA HIS A 255 -15.39 25.07 14.05
C HIS A 255 -16.52 24.34 14.79
N GLU A 256 -17.59 23.95 14.08
CA GLU A 256 -18.69 23.13 14.61
C GLU A 256 -18.31 21.64 14.63
N ARG A 257 -17.27 21.25 13.88
CA ARG A 257 -16.71 19.89 13.83
C ARG A 257 -15.20 19.90 14.00
N GLN A 258 -14.71 19.26 15.06
CA GLN A 258 -13.28 18.97 15.23
C GLN A 258 -12.83 17.83 14.32
N VAL A 259 -11.57 17.86 13.91
CA VAL A 259 -10.96 16.84 13.05
C VAL A 259 -9.70 16.30 13.71
N PHE A 260 -9.75 15.01 14.10
CA PHE A 260 -8.60 14.29 14.62
C PHE A 260 -8.01 13.42 13.52
N PHE A 261 -6.72 13.60 13.24
CA PHE A 261 -6.01 12.78 12.26
C PHE A 261 -5.20 11.69 12.96
N ARG A 262 -5.12 10.52 12.35
CA ARG A 262 -4.12 9.52 12.72
C ARG A 262 -2.73 9.99 12.30
N LYS A 263 -1.72 9.64 13.09
CA LYS A 263 -0.31 9.76 12.69
C LYS A 263 0.09 8.55 11.87
N ASP A 264 0.65 8.79 10.70
CA ASP A 264 1.26 7.72 9.90
C ASP A 264 2.55 7.24 10.57
N ARG A 265 2.82 5.93 10.52
CA ARG A 265 4.06 5.39 11.07
C ARG A 265 5.27 5.91 10.29
N PRO A 266 6.33 6.36 10.98
CA PRO A 266 7.54 6.85 10.32
C PRO A 266 8.20 5.75 9.50
N ALA A 267 8.79 6.12 8.36
CA ALA A 267 9.46 5.18 7.46
C ALA A 267 10.69 4.51 8.09
N SER A 268 11.28 5.11 9.13
CA SER A 268 12.41 4.55 9.90
C SER A 268 12.02 3.25 10.62
N GLU A 269 10.82 3.17 11.19
CA GLU A 269 10.30 1.94 11.83
C GLU A 269 9.99 0.83 10.81
N ARG A 270 9.79 1.18 9.53
CA ARG A 270 9.68 0.22 8.43
C ARG A 270 11.04 -0.34 8.01
N ARG A 271 12.12 0.44 8.15
CA ARG A 271 13.50 0.03 7.79
C ARG A 271 14.09 -0.94 8.81
N THR A 272 13.95 -0.69 10.11
CA THR A 272 14.40 -1.61 11.18
C THR A 272 13.74 -2.99 11.06
N LYS A 273 12.44 -3.03 10.76
CA LYS A 273 11.71 -4.29 10.51
C LYS A 273 12.08 -4.99 9.21
N LYS A 274 12.57 -4.26 8.20
CA LYS A 274 13.06 -4.88 6.97
C LYS A 274 14.40 -5.58 7.24
N ALA A 275 15.27 -5.00 8.08
CA ALA A 275 16.51 -5.63 8.52
C ALA A 275 16.24 -6.89 9.35
N GLU A 276 15.40 -6.83 10.40
CA GLU A 276 15.05 -8.02 11.21
C GLU A 276 14.37 -9.14 10.40
N ARG A 277 13.56 -8.78 9.38
CA ARG A 277 12.91 -9.76 8.50
C ARG A 277 13.85 -10.27 7.40
N SER A 278 14.89 -9.52 7.05
CA SER A 278 15.96 -9.95 6.16
C SER A 278 16.84 -10.98 6.85
N GLU A 279 17.26 -10.71 8.10
CA GLU A 279 18.03 -11.64 8.95
C GLU A 279 17.32 -12.98 9.14
N ARG A 280 16.00 -12.96 9.41
CA ARG A 280 15.21 -14.20 9.50
C ARG A 280 15.03 -14.96 8.18
N ARG A 281 15.18 -14.30 7.03
CA ARG A 281 15.01 -14.92 5.70
C ARG A 281 16.32 -15.41 5.10
N SER A 282 17.44 -14.73 5.37
CA SER A 282 18.76 -15.15 4.88
C SER A 282 19.44 -16.15 5.82
N GLY A 283 19.07 -16.17 7.10
CA GLY A 283 19.78 -16.96 8.11
C GLY A 283 21.18 -16.43 8.45
N LEU A 284 21.53 -15.25 7.92
CA LEU A 284 22.83 -14.59 8.14
C LEU A 284 22.73 -13.60 9.30
N SER A 285 23.79 -13.51 10.10
CA SER A 285 23.91 -12.57 11.22
C SER A 285 25.32 -11.97 11.26
N GLY A 286 25.50 -10.86 11.99
CA GLY A 286 26.81 -10.22 12.13
C GLY A 286 27.38 -9.71 10.79
N ALA A 287 28.67 -9.94 10.56
CA ALA A 287 29.39 -9.44 9.39
C ALA A 287 28.79 -9.91 8.05
N ASP A 288 28.24 -11.13 7.99
CA ASP A 288 27.67 -11.68 6.75
C ASP A 288 26.32 -11.03 6.42
N GLY A 289 25.55 -10.64 7.44
CA GLY A 289 24.31 -9.86 7.25
C GLY A 289 24.59 -8.45 6.71
N ILE A 290 25.66 -7.81 7.20
CA ILE A 290 26.10 -6.48 6.74
C ILE A 290 26.53 -6.54 5.27
N LEU A 291 27.39 -7.51 4.93
CA LEU A 291 27.83 -7.73 3.55
C LEU A 291 26.65 -8.07 2.63
N PHE A 292 25.71 -8.91 3.07
CA PHE A 292 24.52 -9.24 2.29
C PHE A 292 23.68 -8.01 1.93
N GLU A 293 23.46 -7.08 2.85
CA GLU A 293 22.72 -5.85 2.56
C GLU A 293 23.49 -4.89 1.64
N ALA A 294 24.82 -4.83 1.75
CA ALA A 294 25.67 -4.08 0.81
C ALA A 294 25.57 -4.65 -0.63
N LEU A 295 25.68 -5.98 -0.77
CA LEU A 295 25.50 -6.67 -2.05
C LEU A 295 24.10 -6.48 -2.62
N ARG A 296 23.08 -6.45 -1.77
CA ARG A 296 21.69 -6.19 -2.17
C ARG A 296 21.49 -4.76 -2.68
N ALA A 297 22.16 -3.79 -2.06
CA ALA A 297 22.13 -2.40 -2.49
C ALA A 297 22.78 -2.25 -3.88
N GLU A 298 23.95 -2.86 -4.08
CA GLU A 298 24.66 -2.84 -5.37
C GLU A 298 23.82 -3.47 -6.49
N ARG A 299 23.25 -4.65 -6.22
CA ARG A 299 22.31 -5.30 -7.15
C ARG A 299 21.14 -4.41 -7.54
N THR A 300 20.59 -3.67 -6.58
CA THR A 300 19.45 -2.78 -6.82
C THR A 300 19.86 -1.58 -7.68
N SER A 301 21.07 -1.06 -7.46
CA SER A 301 21.65 0.03 -8.26
C SER A 301 21.79 -0.38 -9.74
N ILE A 302 22.44 -1.52 -9.99
CA ILE A 302 22.67 -2.07 -11.33
C ILE A 302 21.34 -2.39 -12.03
N ALA A 303 20.39 -3.00 -11.31
CA ALA A 303 19.10 -3.35 -11.89
C ALA A 303 18.30 -2.10 -12.30
N LYS A 304 18.39 -1.02 -11.51
CA LYS A 304 17.75 0.26 -11.80
C LYS A 304 18.37 0.94 -13.02
N SER A 305 19.70 0.92 -13.19
CA SER A 305 20.35 1.50 -14.36
C SER A 305 20.01 0.75 -15.66
N LEU A 306 19.76 -0.56 -15.56
CA LEU A 306 19.41 -1.41 -16.70
C LEU A 306 17.89 -1.51 -16.95
N GLY A 307 17.05 -0.96 -16.05
CA GLY A 307 15.59 -1.05 -16.17
C GLY A 307 15.03 -2.47 -16.02
N VAL A 308 15.77 -3.36 -15.33
CA VAL A 308 15.40 -4.77 -15.14
C VAL A 308 15.11 -5.08 -13.66
N PRO A 309 14.35 -6.15 -13.36
CA PRO A 309 14.16 -6.59 -11.97
C PRO A 309 15.49 -7.04 -11.31
N PRO A 310 15.74 -6.74 -10.01
CA PRO A 310 17.01 -7.04 -9.35
C PRO A 310 17.49 -8.50 -9.42
N TYR A 311 16.59 -9.47 -9.35
CA TYR A 311 16.95 -10.89 -9.39
C TYR A 311 17.56 -11.33 -10.75
N VAL A 312 17.38 -10.54 -11.82
CA VAL A 312 17.99 -10.79 -13.14
C VAL A 312 19.51 -10.65 -13.07
N VAL A 313 20.02 -9.69 -12.28
CA VAL A 313 21.45 -9.51 -12.01
C VAL A 313 21.97 -10.73 -11.25
N PHE A 314 21.54 -10.90 -9.99
CA PHE A 314 21.78 -12.12 -9.20
C PHE A 314 20.58 -12.44 -8.29
N PRO A 315 20.18 -13.72 -8.14
CA PRO A 315 19.17 -14.11 -7.17
C PRO A 315 19.71 -13.95 -5.73
N ASP A 316 18.81 -13.90 -4.75
CA ASP A 316 19.19 -13.77 -3.32
C ASP A 316 20.10 -14.94 -2.88
N THR A 317 19.92 -16.14 -3.43
CA THR A 317 20.76 -17.32 -3.14
C THR A 317 22.23 -17.09 -3.49
N THR A 318 22.52 -16.44 -4.61
CA THR A 318 23.89 -16.10 -5.02
C THR A 318 24.47 -14.99 -4.13
N LEU A 319 23.66 -14.01 -3.70
CA LEU A 319 24.13 -12.98 -2.77
C LEU A 319 24.41 -13.52 -1.37
N ILE A 320 23.61 -14.50 -0.91
CA ILE A 320 23.89 -15.23 0.34
C ILE A 320 25.23 -15.96 0.20
N ALA A 321 25.45 -16.67 -0.92
CA ALA A 321 26.70 -17.38 -1.17
C ALA A 321 27.92 -16.42 -1.23
N PHE A 322 27.80 -15.24 -1.86
CA PHE A 322 28.84 -14.21 -1.80
C PHE A 322 29.14 -13.74 -0.38
N ALA A 323 28.09 -13.53 0.43
CA ALA A 323 28.24 -13.09 1.80
C ALA A 323 28.89 -14.16 2.69
N THR A 324 28.64 -15.44 2.45
CA THR A 324 29.18 -16.55 3.24
C THR A 324 30.55 -17.03 2.76
N GLU A 325 30.79 -17.09 1.45
CA GLU A 325 32.01 -17.67 0.88
C GLU A 325 33.11 -16.62 0.60
N ARG A 326 32.74 -15.32 0.56
CA ARG A 326 33.65 -14.16 0.44
C ARG A 326 34.74 -14.34 -0.65
N PRO A 327 34.34 -14.59 -1.92
CA PRO A 327 35.29 -14.76 -3.00
C PRO A 327 36.14 -13.50 -3.20
N ARG A 328 37.46 -13.69 -3.34
CA ARG A 328 38.45 -12.60 -3.47
C ARG A 328 38.99 -12.44 -4.88
N SER A 329 38.45 -13.19 -5.83
CA SER A 329 38.82 -13.09 -7.24
C SER A 329 37.63 -13.39 -8.17
N LEU A 330 37.67 -12.87 -9.40
CA LEU A 330 36.67 -13.21 -10.43
C LEU A 330 36.57 -14.72 -10.69
N LYS A 331 37.69 -15.43 -10.53
CA LYS A 331 37.73 -16.89 -10.67
C LYS A 331 36.96 -17.60 -9.55
N GLU A 332 37.05 -17.10 -8.32
CA GLU A 332 36.28 -17.61 -7.19
C GLU A 332 34.79 -17.27 -7.32
N LEU A 333 34.45 -16.07 -7.81
CA LEU A 333 33.07 -15.71 -8.12
C LEU A 333 32.42 -16.66 -9.12
N LEU A 334 33.15 -17.10 -10.15
CA LEU A 334 32.65 -18.06 -11.15
C LEU A 334 32.32 -19.44 -10.55
N ASN A 335 32.91 -19.81 -9.42
CA ASN A 335 32.63 -21.08 -8.74
C ASN A 335 31.33 -21.03 -7.93
N ILE A 336 30.74 -19.84 -7.73
CA ILE A 336 29.51 -19.67 -6.97
C ILE A 336 28.29 -20.02 -7.83
N SER A 337 27.39 -20.84 -7.27
CA SER A 337 26.16 -21.24 -7.93
C SER A 337 25.30 -20.03 -8.32
N GLY A 338 24.95 -19.94 -9.60
CA GLY A 338 24.20 -18.81 -10.19
C GLY A 338 25.06 -17.72 -10.85
N VAL A 339 26.39 -17.86 -10.82
CA VAL A 339 27.32 -17.01 -11.57
C VAL A 339 27.73 -17.69 -12.87
N GLY A 340 27.10 -17.29 -13.98
CA GLY A 340 27.52 -17.69 -15.32
C GLY A 340 28.54 -16.74 -15.93
N GLN A 341 29.28 -17.20 -16.95
CA GLN A 341 30.33 -16.41 -17.63
C GLN A 341 29.86 -15.02 -18.05
N SER A 342 28.69 -14.93 -18.68
CA SER A 342 28.10 -13.65 -19.09
C SER A 342 27.80 -12.73 -17.90
N LYS A 343 27.31 -13.25 -16.77
CA LYS A 343 27.05 -12.43 -15.58
C LYS A 343 28.33 -11.96 -14.90
N LEU A 344 29.38 -12.79 -14.91
CA LEU A 344 30.69 -12.42 -14.39
C LEU A 344 31.30 -11.28 -15.21
N GLU A 345 31.20 -11.34 -16.54
CA GLU A 345 31.70 -10.28 -17.43
C GLU A 345 30.96 -8.95 -17.26
N HIS A 346 29.65 -8.99 -16.98
CA HIS A 346 28.85 -7.77 -16.87
C HIS A 346 28.81 -7.16 -15.47
N TYR A 347 28.91 -7.99 -14.42
CA TYR A 347 28.67 -7.58 -13.03
C TYR A 347 29.79 -7.98 -12.06
N GLY A 348 30.72 -8.84 -12.46
CA GLY A 348 31.69 -9.47 -11.56
C GLY A 348 32.54 -8.46 -10.79
N ASP A 349 33.09 -7.46 -11.47
CA ASP A 349 33.95 -6.45 -10.84
C ASP A 349 33.20 -5.64 -9.77
N ALA A 350 31.99 -5.17 -10.08
CA ALA A 350 31.18 -4.38 -9.15
C ALA A 350 30.84 -5.14 -7.86
N PHE A 351 30.52 -6.44 -7.96
CA PHE A 351 30.25 -7.25 -6.77
C PHE A 351 31.53 -7.64 -6.03
N LEU A 352 32.65 -7.87 -6.73
CA LEU A 352 33.93 -8.16 -6.11
C LEU A 352 34.42 -6.96 -5.27
N ASP A 353 34.28 -5.75 -5.78
CA ASP A 353 34.64 -4.52 -5.07
C ASP A 353 33.86 -4.38 -3.76
N VAL A 354 32.55 -4.68 -3.78
CA VAL A 354 31.71 -4.65 -2.57
C VAL A 354 32.15 -5.69 -1.55
N ILE A 355 32.51 -6.90 -1.99
CA ILE A 355 32.99 -7.97 -1.10
C ILE A 355 34.31 -7.55 -0.44
N LEU A 356 35.27 -7.07 -1.23
CA LEU A 356 36.59 -6.65 -0.74
C LEU A 356 36.51 -5.43 0.19
N ALA A 357 35.58 -4.51 -0.05
CA ALA A 357 35.37 -3.34 0.80
C ALA A 357 34.71 -3.65 2.17
N ASN A 358 34.17 -4.85 2.36
CA ASN A 358 33.47 -5.29 3.58
C ASN A 358 34.16 -6.51 4.22
N ASP A 359 35.46 -6.68 3.98
CA ASP A 359 36.27 -7.79 4.48
C ASP A 359 37.16 -7.42 5.70
N ASP A 360 36.92 -6.23 6.29
CA ASP A 360 37.52 -5.75 7.56
C ASP A 360 36.60 -5.93 8.77
#